data_AF-A0A844MYJ2-F1
#
_entry.id   AF-A0A844MYJ2-F1
#
_cell.length_a   1.000
_cell.length_b   1.000
_cell.length_c   1.000
_cell.angle_alpha   90.00
_cell.angle_beta   90.00
_cell.angle_gamma   90.00
#
_symmetry.space_group_name_H-M   'P 1'
#
loop_
_entity.id
_entity.type
_entity.pdbx_description
1 polymer ?
#
loop_
_entity_poly.entity_id
_entity_poly.type
_entity_poly.pdbx_seq_one_letter_code
_entity_poly.pdbx_strand_id
1 'polypeptide(L)' 'MSVRNKIKQFIDERGITVYRFWQDTGVAQRTAYDLYNDPSALPNPSVLTKICDTYEVQPGELLFWTKDVNPE' A
#
# COMPACT_ATOMS: atom_id res chain seq x y z
N MET A 1 -3.61 18.50 -3.65
CA MET A 1 -3.69 18.02 -2.25
C MET A 1 -4.45 16.72 -2.22
N SER A 2 -3.77 15.60 -2.04
CA SER A 2 -4.41 14.28 -1.99
C SER A 2 -3.63 13.35 -1.04
N VAL A 3 -4.37 12.41 -0.46
CA VAL A 3 -3.76 11.25 0.21
C VAL A 3 -3.39 10.24 -0.88
N ARG A 4 -2.20 9.67 -0.75
CA ARG A 4 -1.64 8.65 -1.63
C ARG A 4 -1.21 7.45 -0.79
N ASN A 5 -1.22 6.27 -1.38
CA ASN A 5 -0.60 5.11 -0.76
C ASN A 5 0.91 5.09 -1.07
N LYS A 6 1.71 4.55 -0.15
CA LYS A 6 3.15 4.29 -0.34
C LYS A 6 3.48 2.80 -0.17
N ILE A 7 2.58 1.92 -0.62
CA ILE A 7 2.74 0.47 -0.49
C ILE A 7 4.00 -0.02 -1.21
N LYS A 8 4.29 0.51 -2.39
CA LYS A 8 5.53 0.20 -3.13
C LYS A 8 6.77 0.45 -2.27
N GLN A 9 6.93 1.68 -1.79
CA GLN A 9 8.05 2.07 -0.94
C GLN A 9 8.13 1.17 0.29
N PHE A 10 7.00 0.96 0.97
CA PHE A 10 6.91 0.15 2.18
C PHE A 10 7.39 -1.29 1.99
N ILE A 11 7.00 -1.96 0.91
CA ILE A 11 7.41 -3.35 0.67
C ILE A 11 8.82 -3.46 0.06
N ASP A 12 9.20 -2.52 -0.81
CA ASP A 12 10.51 -2.52 -1.47
C ASP A 12 11.63 -2.30 -0.44
N GLU A 13 11.45 -1.38 0.51
CA GLU A 13 12.40 -1.14 1.62
C GLU A 13 12.61 -2.37 2.51
N ARG A 14 11.63 -3.29 2.53
CA ARG A 14 11.66 -4.54 3.30
C ARG A 14 12.11 -5.75 2.46
N GLY A 15 12.45 -5.54 1.17
CA GLY A 15 12.81 -6.63 0.26
C GLY A 15 11.67 -7.59 -0.07
N ILE A 16 10.42 -7.16 0.12
CA ILE A 16 9.22 -7.97 -0.10
C ILE A 16 8.73 -7.73 -1.52
N THR A 17 8.54 -8.80 -2.29
CA THR A 17 7.94 -8.70 -3.62
C THR A 17 6.44 -8.46 -3.53
N VAL A 18 5.84 -7.79 -4.53
CA VAL A 18 4.38 -7.62 -4.60
C VAL A 18 3.62 -8.95 -4.58
N TYR A 19 4.22 -10.01 -5.14
CA TYR A 19 3.67 -11.37 -5.08
C TYR A 19 3.61 -11.88 -3.64
N ARG A 20 4.70 -11.75 -2.88
CA ARG A 20 4.74 -12.13 -1.46
C ARG A 20 3.78 -11.29 -0.63
N PHE A 21 3.74 -9.97 -0.88
CA PHE A 21 2.81 -9.06 -0.23
C PHE A 21 1.35 -9.48 -0.41
N TRP A 22 0.96 -9.87 -1.63
CA TRP A 22 -0.36 -10.39 -1.92
C TRP A 22 -0.66 -11.68 -1.12
N GLN A 23 0.29 -12.63 -1.12
CA GLN A 23 0.15 -13.90 -0.40
C GLN A 23 0.02 -13.69 1.12
N ASP A 24 0.83 -12.79 1.70
CA ASP A 24 0.85 -12.52 3.14
C ASP A 24 -0.41 -11.81 3.63
N THR A 25 -0.91 -10.85 2.87
CA THR A 25 -2.06 -10.03 3.29
C THR A 25 -3.42 -10.63 2.95
N GLY A 26 -3.47 -11.62 2.05
CA GLY A 26 -4.72 -12.26 1.62
C GLY A 26 -5.73 -11.28 1.01
N VAL A 27 -5.26 -10.16 0.47
CA VAL A 27 -6.08 -9.22 -0.31
C VAL A 27 -6.30 -9.77 -1.71
N ALA A 28 -7.27 -9.23 -2.45
CA ALA A 28 -7.45 -9.62 -3.84
C ALA A 28 -6.17 -9.29 -4.64
N GLN A 29 -5.73 -10.21 -5.51
CA GLN A 29 -4.50 -10.04 -6.28
C GLN A 29 -4.48 -8.71 -7.03
N ARG A 30 -5.57 -8.38 -7.73
CA ARG A 30 -5.70 -7.09 -8.42
C ARG A 30 -5.47 -5.91 -7.48
N THR A 31 -6.10 -5.92 -6.30
CA THR A 31 -5.90 -4.87 -5.29
C THR A 31 -4.44 -4.76 -4.86
N ALA A 32 -3.74 -5.88 -4.65
CA ALA A 32 -2.33 -5.83 -4.27
C ALA A 32 -1.47 -5.16 -5.35
N TYR A 33 -1.69 -5.51 -6.62
CA TYR A 33 -0.95 -4.94 -7.73
C TYR A 33 -1.34 -3.49 -8.02
N ASP A 34 -2.62 -3.12 -7.87
CA ASP A 34 -3.08 -1.73 -8.02
C ASP A 34 -2.44 -0.84 -6.95
N LEU A 35 -2.47 -1.28 -5.68
CA LEU A 35 -1.82 -0.55 -4.57
C LEU A 35 -0.31 -0.41 -4.78
N TYR A 36 0.35 -1.43 -5.32
CA TYR A 36 1.79 -1.40 -5.57
C TYR A 36 2.17 -0.51 -6.77
N ASN A 37 1.40 -0.52 -7.86
CA ASN A 37 1.78 0.19 -9.08
C ASN A 37 1.26 1.64 -9.15
N ASP A 38 0.16 1.95 -8.47
CA ASP A 38 -0.47 3.26 -8.52
C ASP A 38 -0.59 3.88 -7.11
N PRO A 39 0.22 4.89 -6.77
CA PRO A 39 0.10 5.65 -5.52
C PRO A 39 -1.28 6.32 -5.31
N SER A 40 -2.08 6.47 -6.38
CA SER A 40 -3.44 6.99 -6.34
C SER A 40 -4.47 5.96 -5.87
N ALA A 41 -4.17 4.67 -6.02
CA ALA A 41 -5.05 3.61 -5.56
C ALA A 41 -5.05 3.58 -4.04
N LEU A 42 -6.16 3.97 -3.41
CA LEU A 42 -6.24 3.96 -1.95
C LEU A 42 -6.81 2.63 -1.44
N PRO A 43 -6.19 2.02 -0.41
CA PRO A 43 -6.78 0.86 0.24
C PRO A 43 -8.05 1.30 0.96
N ASN A 44 -9.13 0.53 0.80
CA ASN A 44 -10.32 0.70 1.63
C ASN A 44 -10.01 0.27 3.08
N PRO A 45 -10.87 0.61 4.07
CA PRO A 45 -10.60 0.29 5.48
C PRO A 45 -10.31 -1.18 5.75
N SER A 46 -11.04 -2.12 5.11
CA SER A 46 -10.82 -3.55 5.31
C SER A 46 -9.45 -4.01 4.80
N VAL A 47 -9.05 -3.53 3.62
CA VAL A 47 -7.74 -3.81 3.02
C VAL A 47 -6.62 -3.20 3.89
N LEU A 48 -6.81 -1.97 4.34
CA LEU A 48 -5.85 -1.27 5.19
C LEU A 48 -5.64 -2.02 6.51
N THR A 49 -6.71 -2.45 7.18
CA THR A 49 -6.65 -3.27 8.39
C THR A 49 -5.90 -4.56 8.16
N LYS A 50 -6.19 -5.31 7.07
CA LYS A 50 -5.44 -6.54 6.75
C LYS A 50 -3.93 -6.29 6.63
N ILE A 51 -3.53 -5.23 5.94
CA ILE A 51 -2.11 -4.90 5.78
C ILE A 51 -1.49 -4.52 7.13
N CYS A 52 -2.19 -3.72 7.95
CA CYS A 52 -1.74 -3.33 9.28
C CYS A 52 -1.59 -4.54 10.20
N ASP A 53 -2.54 -5.47 10.19
CA ASP A 53 -2.52 -6.69 11.01
C ASP A 53 -1.41 -7.66 10.55
N THR A 54 -1.21 -7.83 9.24
CA THR A 54 -0.19 -8.73 8.68
C THR A 54 1.23 -8.29 9.01
N TYR A 55 1.51 -6.98 8.93
CA TYR A 55 2.86 -6.44 9.12
C TYR A 55 3.06 -5.75 10.47
N GLU A 56 2.04 -5.72 11.32
CA GLU A 56 2.02 -5.05 12.63
C GLU A 56 2.44 -3.58 12.56
N VAL A 57 1.90 -2.84 11.58
CA VAL A 57 2.25 -1.44 11.31
C VAL A 57 1.07 -0.49 11.47
N GLN A 58 1.38 0.78 11.70
CA GLN A 58 0.35 1.82 11.74
C GLN A 58 -0.07 2.27 10.34
N PRO A 59 -1.34 2.68 10.13
CA PRO A 59 -1.82 3.18 8.83
C PRO A 59 -0.98 4.33 8.23
N GLY A 60 -0.40 5.19 9.08
CA GLY A 60 0.47 6.29 8.66
C GLY A 60 1.79 5.84 8.01
N GLU A 61 2.19 4.58 8.19
CA GLU A 61 3.32 4.00 7.47
C GLU A 61 2.97 3.64 6.02
N LEU A 62 1.69 3.44 5.72
CA LEU A 62 1.18 2.98 4.42
C LEU A 62 0.61 4.11 3.56
N LEU A 63 0.30 5.25 4.19
CA LEU A 63 -0.32 6.41 3.56
C LEU A 63 0.56 7.66 3.73
N PHE A 64 0.51 8.55 2.76
CA PHE A 64 1.12 9.87 2.88
C PHE A 64 0.22 10.93 2.25
N TRP A 65 0.39 12.17 2.68
CA TRP A 65 -0.29 13.31 2.09
C TRP A 65 0.69 14.10 1.23
N THR A 66 0.25 14.50 0.04
CA THR A 66 1.03 15.37 -0.84
C THR A 66 0.20 16.54 -1.36
N LYS A 67 0.87 17.67 -1.58
CA LYS A 67 0.27 18.84 -2.25
C LYS A 67 0.09 18.59 -3.75
N ASP A 68 0.97 17.80 -4.36
CA ASP A 68 1.07 17.61 -5.82
C ASP A 68 0.32 16.39 -6.32
N VAL A 69 -0.41 16.57 -7.43
CA VAL A 69 -1.22 15.52 -8.07
C VAL A 69 -0.37 14.68 -9.03
N ASN A 70 0.92 14.98 -9.24
CA ASN A 70 1.77 14.30 -10.20
C ASN A 70 3.15 13.99 -9.60
N PRO A 71 3.47 12.74 -9.25
CA PRO A 71 4.86 12.34 -9.02
C PRO A 71 5.50 12.11 -10.39
N GLU A 72 6.48 12.94 -10.74
CA GLU A 72 7.45 12.61 -11.80
C GLU A 72 8.28 11.37 -11.41
#